data_AF-A0ABC9BNK0-F1
#
_entry.id   AF-A0ABC9BNK0-F1
#
_cell.length_a   1.000
_cell.length_b   1.000
_cell.length_c   1.000
_cell.angle_alpha   90.00
_cell.angle_beta   90.00
_cell.angle_gamma   90.00
#
_symmetry.space_group_name_H-M   'P 1'
#
loop_
_entity.id
_entity.type
_entity.pdbx_description
1 polymer ?
#
loop_
_entity_poly.entity_id
_entity_poly.type
_entity_poly.pdbx_seq_one_letter_code
_entity_poly.pdbx_strand_id
1 'polypeptide(L)'
;MGGVFGALFGGHRRPGGGRHRGLPPQPASAYDGGRRRAMLSKKYSYIPDTYTSLDQVAAALRQQGLESSNLILGIDFTKSNEWTGKQSFGGQSLHRLGDTPNPYEQAISIIGKTLAPFDEDNLIPCFGFGDATTHDYNVFSFHHDNSPCHGFEEVLACYRKIVPHLRLSGPTSFAPIVEAAVDIVERSGGQYHVLVIVADGQVTRSVDTSDSDLSPQEKRTVDSIVMASSYPLSIVLVGVGDGPWEDMQKFDDKLPARDFDNFQFVNFTSIMARSTTAQQKESAFALAALMEVPIQYKATVEFGILGRTTGKAKRVMPAPPPLPPAQRLTSLRRGASNVNAGSAQSAEPREDQVCPICLANAKDLAFGCGHMCCRECGESLTRCPICRQPIRSKLRLYSG
;
A
#
# COMPACT_ATOMS: atom_id res chain seq x y z
N MET A 1 35.24 -36.61 70.90
CA MET A 1 35.77 -37.99 70.92
C MET A 1 34.91 -38.79 69.96
N GLY A 2 35.34 -39.34 68.84
CA GLY A 2 36.65 -39.74 68.32
C GLY A 2 36.30 -40.88 67.36
N GLY A 3 36.71 -40.78 66.08
CA GLY A 3 36.39 -41.80 65.08
C GLY A 3 37.19 -43.09 65.26
N VAL A 4 36.94 -44.06 64.37
CA VAL A 4 37.93 -44.87 63.61
C VAL A 4 37.40 -46.29 63.29
N PHE A 5 37.21 -46.52 61.97
CA PHE A 5 37.46 -47.72 61.14
C PHE A 5 36.76 -49.08 61.37
N GLY A 6 36.41 -49.71 60.24
CA GLY A 6 36.32 -51.17 60.09
C GLY A 6 35.35 -51.64 59.01
N ALA A 7 35.87 -52.06 57.86
CA ALA A 7 35.12 -52.43 56.66
C ALA A 7 34.98 -53.96 56.49
N LEU A 8 33.91 -54.39 55.76
CA LEU A 8 33.78 -55.60 54.91
C LEU A 8 33.65 -56.97 55.65
N PHE A 9 32.84 -57.98 55.29
CA PHE A 9 31.98 -58.38 54.15
C PHE A 9 30.89 -59.33 54.68
N GLY A 10 29.74 -59.46 54.01
CA GLY A 10 28.81 -60.59 54.20
C GLY A 10 27.41 -60.32 53.66
N GLY A 11 27.19 -60.64 52.38
CA GLY A 11 26.11 -60.10 51.57
C GLY A 11 24.69 -60.59 51.85
N HIS A 12 23.72 -59.87 51.27
CA HIS A 12 22.36 -60.34 51.01
C HIS A 12 21.86 -59.81 49.65
N ARG A 13 21.06 -60.65 49.00
CA ARG A 13 20.62 -60.62 47.60
C ARG A 13 19.78 -59.39 47.25
N ARG A 14 20.01 -58.82 46.05
CA ARG A 14 19.12 -57.85 45.37
C ARG A 14 17.99 -58.57 44.63
N PRO A 15 16.83 -57.91 44.46
CA PRO A 15 16.11 -58.01 43.20
C PRO A 15 15.81 -56.63 42.58
N GLY A 16 15.83 -56.59 41.24
CA GLY A 16 14.89 -55.80 40.44
C GLY A 16 15.26 -54.36 40.09
N GLY A 17 16.12 -54.19 39.08
CA GLY A 17 16.24 -52.91 38.36
C GLY A 17 15.06 -52.70 37.41
N GLY A 18 14.19 -51.74 37.72
CA GLY A 18 13.15 -51.24 36.82
C GLY A 18 13.74 -50.22 35.83
N ARG A 19 13.83 -50.60 34.55
CA ARG A 19 14.10 -49.66 33.45
C ARG A 19 12.84 -48.83 33.18
N HIS A 20 12.81 -47.58 33.62
CA HIS A 20 11.88 -46.60 33.04
C HIS A 20 12.34 -46.30 31.61
N ARG A 21 11.68 -46.92 30.63
CA ARG A 21 11.69 -46.44 29.25
C ARG A 21 10.94 -45.10 29.24
N GLY A 22 11.69 -44.00 29.14
CA GLY A 22 11.12 -42.71 28.76
C GLY A 22 10.44 -42.85 27.41
N LEU A 23 9.15 -42.55 27.36
CA LEU A 23 8.42 -42.37 26.11
C LEU A 23 9.04 -41.21 25.33
N PRO A 24 9.20 -41.30 24.00
CA PRO A 24 9.60 -40.15 23.21
C PRO A 24 8.52 -39.05 23.31
N PRO A 25 8.89 -37.75 23.29
CA PRO A 25 7.91 -36.68 23.32
C PRO A 25 7.02 -36.81 22.08
N GLN A 26 5.71 -36.91 22.29
CA GLN A 26 4.74 -36.81 21.21
C GLN A 26 4.75 -35.38 20.62
N PRO A 27 4.48 -35.20 19.32
CA PRO A 27 4.46 -33.90 18.66
C PRO A 27 3.18 -33.12 19.03
N ALA A 28 3.10 -32.65 20.28
CA ALA A 28 1.92 -31.94 20.80
C ALA A 28 1.84 -30.46 20.34
N SER A 29 2.89 -29.87 19.75
CA SER A 29 2.94 -28.42 19.50
C SER A 29 2.27 -27.95 18.22
N ALA A 30 2.27 -28.76 17.15
CA ALA A 30 1.68 -28.35 15.86
C ALA A 30 0.14 -28.55 15.83
N TYR A 31 -0.36 -29.59 16.48
CA TYR A 31 -1.79 -29.93 16.50
C TYR A 31 -2.61 -28.96 17.36
N ASP A 32 -2.04 -28.46 18.45
CA ASP A 32 -2.66 -27.48 19.35
C ASP A 32 -2.66 -26.06 18.75
N GLY A 33 -1.58 -25.69 18.05
CA GLY A 33 -1.48 -24.42 17.32
C GLY A 33 -2.53 -24.27 16.22
N GLY A 34 -2.81 -25.33 15.46
CA GLY A 34 -3.85 -25.34 14.43
C GLY A 34 -5.27 -25.20 15.01
N ARG A 35 -5.56 -25.84 16.15
CA ARG A 35 -6.86 -25.72 16.83
C ARG A 35 -7.10 -24.33 17.40
N ARG A 36 -6.10 -23.75 18.07
CA ARG A 36 -6.19 -22.39 18.60
C ARG A 36 -6.42 -21.38 17.48
N ARG A 37 -5.67 -21.47 16.39
CA ARG A 37 -5.84 -20.59 15.24
C ARG A 37 -7.24 -20.69 14.63
N ALA A 38 -7.77 -21.89 14.41
CA ALA A 38 -9.13 -22.08 13.92
C ALA A 38 -10.22 -21.52 14.86
N MET A 39 -10.02 -21.65 16.18
CA MET A 39 -10.92 -21.06 17.18
C MET A 39 -10.90 -19.53 17.13
N LEU A 40 -9.72 -18.92 17.02
CA LEU A 40 -9.57 -17.48 16.88
C LEU A 40 -10.18 -16.98 15.57
N SER A 41 -9.98 -17.67 14.46
CA SER A 41 -10.58 -17.28 13.18
C SER A 41 -12.09 -17.33 13.21
N LYS A 42 -12.67 -18.30 13.93
CA LYS A 42 -14.11 -18.31 14.17
C LYS A 42 -14.56 -17.13 15.05
N LYS A 43 -13.80 -16.81 16.10
CA LYS A 43 -14.11 -15.70 17.04
C LYS A 43 -14.09 -14.34 16.35
N TYR A 44 -13.15 -14.12 15.43
CA TYR A 44 -12.95 -12.85 14.71
C TYR A 44 -13.41 -12.93 13.26
N SER A 45 -14.35 -13.80 12.92
CA SER A 45 -14.84 -13.97 11.54
C SER A 45 -15.74 -12.82 11.08
N TYR A 46 -16.37 -12.14 12.03
CA TYR A 46 -17.27 -11.01 11.83
C TYR A 46 -17.14 -10.07 13.03
N ILE A 47 -17.00 -8.78 12.78
CA ILE A 47 -16.89 -7.75 13.82
C ILE A 47 -18.17 -6.89 13.80
N PRO A 48 -18.99 -6.87 14.86
CA PRO A 48 -20.18 -6.05 14.89
C PRO A 48 -19.87 -4.57 15.18
N ASP A 49 -20.70 -3.69 14.63
CA ASP A 49 -20.77 -2.28 15.03
C ASP A 49 -21.14 -2.15 16.51
N THR A 50 -20.16 -1.82 17.35
CA THR A 50 -20.35 -1.77 18.82
C THR A 50 -20.16 -0.38 19.43
N TYR A 51 -19.65 0.58 18.66
CA TYR A 51 -19.32 1.91 19.16
C TYR A 51 -20.35 2.95 18.69
N THR A 52 -20.69 3.90 19.56
CA THR A 52 -21.62 4.99 19.24
C THR A 52 -20.93 6.36 19.21
N SER A 53 -19.65 6.45 19.59
CA SER A 53 -18.87 7.69 19.53
C SER A 53 -17.37 7.44 19.35
N LEU A 54 -16.66 8.44 18.84
CA LEU A 54 -15.20 8.42 18.70
C LEU A 54 -14.48 8.25 20.04
N ASP A 55 -15.04 8.79 21.13
CA ASP A 55 -14.46 8.63 22.47
C ASP A 55 -14.46 7.17 22.91
N GLN A 56 -15.52 6.41 22.56
CA GLN A 56 -15.58 4.98 22.86
C GLN A 56 -14.55 4.19 22.04
N VAL A 57 -14.38 4.53 20.76
CA VAL A 57 -13.34 3.92 19.90
C VAL A 57 -11.96 4.24 20.47
N ALA A 58 -11.67 5.50 20.76
CA ALA A 58 -10.38 5.92 21.31
C ALA A 58 -10.10 5.26 22.67
N ALA A 59 -11.11 5.14 23.54
CA ALA A 59 -10.99 4.43 24.79
C ALA A 59 -10.73 2.93 24.57
N ALA A 60 -11.40 2.30 23.60
CA ALA A 60 -11.19 0.90 23.26
C ALA A 60 -9.77 0.65 22.72
N LEU A 61 -9.26 1.50 21.81
CA LEU A 61 -7.89 1.41 21.29
C LEU A 61 -6.86 1.51 22.44
N ARG A 62 -7.02 2.51 23.32
CA ARG A 62 -6.14 2.67 24.50
C ARG A 62 -6.22 1.48 25.45
N GLN A 63 -7.42 0.94 25.70
CA GLN A 63 -7.60 -0.24 26.56
C GLN A 63 -6.95 -1.51 25.98
N GLN A 64 -6.88 -1.64 24.65
CA GLN A 64 -6.16 -2.75 24.03
C GLN A 64 -4.64 -2.53 24.02
N GLY A 65 -4.16 -1.35 24.42
CA GLY A 65 -2.74 -1.00 24.39
C GLY A 65 -2.25 -0.58 23.00
N LEU A 66 -3.14 -0.11 22.13
CA LEU A 66 -2.72 0.63 20.94
C LEU A 66 -2.43 2.07 21.37
N GLU A 67 -1.16 2.35 21.67
CA GLU A 67 -0.70 3.70 22.00
C GLU A 67 -0.49 4.55 20.75
N SER A 68 -0.14 3.90 19.64
CA SER A 68 0.07 4.49 18.31
C SER A 68 -0.20 3.45 17.21
N SER A 69 -0.61 3.93 16.03
CA SER A 69 -0.74 3.14 14.81
C SER A 69 0.02 3.82 13.66
N ASN A 70 0.19 3.13 12.54
CA ASN A 70 0.78 3.71 11.34
C ASN A 70 -0.25 3.72 10.22
N LEU A 71 -0.42 4.85 9.54
CA LEU A 71 -1.36 4.98 8.43
C LEU A 71 -0.67 4.75 7.08
N ILE A 72 -1.36 4.07 6.18
CA ILE A 72 -0.98 3.96 4.77
C ILE A 72 -2.17 4.45 3.94
N LEU A 73 -1.91 5.25 2.91
CA LEU A 73 -2.97 5.79 2.05
C LEU A 73 -2.83 5.30 0.61
N GLY A 74 -3.91 4.72 0.08
CA GLY A 74 -4.06 4.35 -1.32
C GLY A 74 -5.15 5.17 -1.99
N ILE A 75 -4.83 5.81 -3.12
CA ILE A 75 -5.77 6.59 -3.90
C ILE A 75 -6.01 5.93 -5.27
N ASP A 76 -7.26 5.64 -5.56
CA ASP A 76 -7.71 5.16 -6.86
C ASP A 76 -7.60 6.27 -7.91
N PHE A 77 -6.93 5.98 -9.03
CA PHE A 77 -6.81 6.85 -10.21
C PHE A 77 -7.27 6.14 -11.48
N THR A 78 -8.25 5.25 -11.37
CA THR A 78 -8.91 4.60 -12.49
C THR A 78 -9.86 5.57 -13.21
N LYS A 79 -10.19 5.22 -14.46
CA LYS A 79 -10.97 6.04 -15.37
C LYS A 79 -12.44 6.14 -14.96
N SER A 80 -12.96 5.23 -14.13
CA SER A 80 -14.33 5.30 -13.63
C SER A 80 -14.67 6.62 -12.95
N ASN A 81 -13.65 7.23 -12.34
CA ASN A 81 -13.73 8.55 -11.72
C ASN A 81 -14.19 9.67 -12.67
N GLU A 82 -14.19 9.47 -13.99
CA GLU A 82 -14.73 10.43 -14.96
C GLU A 82 -16.27 10.45 -14.97
N TRP A 83 -16.93 9.35 -14.60
CA TRP A 83 -18.40 9.20 -14.71
C TRP A 83 -19.13 8.84 -13.42
N THR A 84 -18.43 8.41 -12.37
CA THR A 84 -19.00 8.06 -11.05
C THR A 84 -19.29 9.28 -10.16
N GLY A 85 -19.09 10.50 -10.67
CA GLY A 85 -19.57 11.74 -10.06
C GLY A 85 -20.85 12.29 -10.70
N LYS A 86 -21.56 11.47 -11.48
CA LYS A 86 -22.73 11.90 -12.25
C LYS A 86 -23.84 12.45 -11.37
N GLN A 87 -24.13 11.79 -10.25
CA GLN A 87 -25.17 12.19 -9.30
C GLN A 87 -24.58 12.95 -8.12
N SER A 88 -23.51 12.40 -7.53
CA SER A 88 -22.92 12.88 -6.28
C SER A 88 -22.03 14.11 -6.44
N PHE A 89 -21.55 14.38 -7.65
CA PHE A 89 -20.63 15.50 -7.92
C PHE A 89 -21.00 16.29 -9.19
N GLY A 90 -22.30 16.39 -9.48
CA GLY A 90 -22.83 17.28 -10.51
C GLY A 90 -22.33 17.00 -11.93
N GLY A 91 -22.11 15.73 -12.29
CA GLY A 91 -21.65 15.35 -13.62
C GLY A 91 -20.14 15.49 -13.83
N GLN A 92 -19.38 15.81 -12.79
CA GLN A 92 -17.95 16.08 -12.88
C GLN A 92 -17.14 14.85 -12.50
N SER A 93 -15.89 14.82 -12.97
CA SER A 93 -14.94 13.82 -12.49
C SER A 93 -14.71 14.00 -10.98
N LEU A 94 -14.63 12.88 -10.25
CA LEU A 94 -14.35 12.87 -8.82
C LEU A 94 -12.93 13.38 -8.49
N HIS A 95 -12.02 13.44 -9.48
CA HIS A 95 -10.70 14.06 -9.34
C HIS A 95 -10.65 15.51 -9.85
N ARG A 96 -11.77 16.11 -10.27
CA ARG A 96 -11.75 17.49 -10.77
C ARG A 96 -11.22 18.41 -9.69
N LEU A 97 -10.13 19.13 -9.99
CA LEU A 97 -9.61 20.16 -9.11
C LEU A 97 -10.36 21.47 -9.34
N GLY A 98 -10.60 22.19 -8.24
CA GLY A 98 -11.24 23.51 -8.26
C GLY A 98 -11.07 24.23 -6.92
N ASP A 99 -11.88 25.28 -6.73
CA ASP A 99 -11.95 26.04 -5.47
C ASP A 99 -12.66 25.24 -4.37
N THR A 100 -13.65 24.43 -4.76
CA THR A 100 -14.33 23.50 -3.86
C THR A 100 -13.59 22.15 -3.88
N PRO A 101 -13.27 21.56 -2.71
CA PRO A 101 -12.65 20.24 -2.64
C PRO A 101 -13.53 19.17 -3.30
N ASN A 102 -12.93 18.33 -4.15
CA ASN A 102 -13.60 17.14 -4.67
C ASN A 102 -13.74 16.04 -3.60
N PRO A 103 -14.49 14.95 -3.85
CA PRO A 103 -14.72 13.92 -2.85
C PRO A 103 -13.44 13.26 -2.30
N TYR A 104 -12.39 13.10 -3.11
CA TYR A 104 -11.09 12.61 -2.62
C TYR A 104 -10.43 13.62 -1.67
N GLU A 105 -10.40 14.90 -2.03
CA GLU A 105 -9.84 15.94 -1.16
C GLU A 105 -10.60 16.06 0.17
N GLN A 106 -11.94 15.93 0.13
CA GLN A 106 -12.76 15.91 1.32
C GLN A 106 -12.45 14.68 2.19
N ALA A 107 -12.39 13.48 1.59
CA ALA A 107 -12.05 12.26 2.31
C ALA A 107 -10.65 12.36 2.96
N ILE A 108 -9.62 12.73 2.20
CA ILE A 108 -8.24 12.90 2.69
C ILE A 108 -8.21 13.91 3.85
N SER A 109 -8.88 15.06 3.71
CA SER A 109 -8.92 16.07 4.77
C SER A 109 -9.57 15.55 6.06
N ILE A 110 -10.70 14.85 5.94
CA ILE A 110 -11.41 14.35 7.12
C ILE A 110 -10.60 13.20 7.76
N ILE A 111 -10.06 12.27 6.96
CA ILE A 111 -9.15 11.22 7.44
C ILE A 111 -7.99 11.84 8.22
N GLY A 112 -7.37 12.89 7.70
CA GLY A 112 -6.29 13.59 8.39
C GLY A 112 -6.72 14.19 9.73
N LYS A 113 -7.89 14.84 9.79
CA LYS A 113 -8.40 15.38 11.05
C LYS A 113 -8.70 14.30 12.10
N THR A 114 -9.14 13.12 11.66
CA THR A 114 -9.75 12.13 12.55
C THR A 114 -8.86 10.95 12.86
N LEU A 115 -7.98 10.57 11.93
CA LEU A 115 -7.06 9.44 12.08
C LEU A 115 -5.63 9.87 12.42
N ALA A 116 -5.18 11.06 12.02
CA ALA A 116 -3.81 11.51 12.32
C ALA A 116 -3.47 11.55 13.83
N PRO A 117 -4.41 11.84 14.77
CA PRO A 117 -4.11 11.73 16.20
C PRO A 117 -3.76 10.32 16.67
N PHE A 118 -4.01 9.29 15.85
CA PHE A 118 -3.65 7.90 16.12
C PHE A 118 -2.40 7.46 15.35
N ASP A 119 -1.80 8.32 14.53
CA ASP A 119 -0.58 8.05 13.78
C ASP A 119 0.66 8.36 14.63
N GLU A 120 1.64 7.46 14.66
CA GLU A 120 2.80 7.56 15.58
C GLU A 120 3.75 8.71 15.24
N ASP A 121 4.08 8.85 13.96
CA ASP A 121 5.18 9.68 13.47
C ASP A 121 4.74 10.77 12.48
N ASN A 122 3.45 10.81 12.13
CA ASN A 122 2.85 11.67 11.13
C ASN A 122 3.49 11.47 9.74
N LEU A 123 4.04 10.29 9.47
CA LEU A 123 4.61 9.88 8.20
C LEU A 123 3.65 8.94 7.50
N ILE A 124 3.06 9.41 6.40
CA ILE A 124 2.02 8.69 5.67
C ILE A 124 2.58 8.20 4.33
N PRO A 125 2.96 6.91 4.20
CA PRO A 125 3.17 6.29 2.90
C PRO A 125 1.93 6.44 2.01
N CYS A 126 2.07 7.19 0.92
CA CYS A 126 0.98 7.53 0.01
C CYS A 126 1.21 7.00 -1.39
N PHE A 127 0.21 6.27 -1.91
CA PHE A 127 0.29 5.60 -3.20
C PHE A 127 -0.92 5.90 -4.07
N GLY A 128 -0.70 5.93 -5.38
CA GLY A 128 -1.75 5.88 -6.39
C GLY A 128 -1.75 4.55 -7.16
N PHE A 129 -2.92 4.14 -7.65
CA PHE A 129 -3.06 2.94 -8.49
C PHE A 129 -4.15 3.12 -9.56
N GLY A 130 -4.13 2.30 -10.61
CA GLY A 130 -5.17 2.31 -11.65
C GLY A 130 -4.97 3.35 -12.77
N ASP A 131 -3.93 4.16 -12.70
CA ASP A 131 -3.55 5.07 -13.78
C ASP A 131 -2.83 4.30 -14.93
N ALA A 132 -2.55 4.99 -16.03
CA ALA A 132 -1.90 4.39 -17.19
C ALA A 132 -0.46 3.89 -16.95
N THR A 133 0.18 4.25 -15.84
CA THR A 133 1.51 3.73 -15.49
C THR A 133 1.45 2.46 -14.63
N THR A 134 0.35 2.27 -13.89
CA THR A 134 0.21 1.18 -12.92
C THR A 134 -0.81 0.10 -13.30
N HIS A 135 -1.89 0.48 -14.00
CA HIS A 135 -3.04 -0.37 -14.29
C HIS A 135 -3.48 -1.15 -13.03
N ASP A 136 -3.78 -2.44 -13.15
CA ASP A 136 -4.20 -3.32 -12.06
C ASP A 136 -3.04 -4.13 -11.44
N TYR A 137 -1.77 -3.87 -11.81
CA TYR A 137 -0.63 -4.70 -11.42
C TYR A 137 0.41 -4.02 -10.51
N ASN A 138 0.42 -2.69 -10.40
CA ASN A 138 1.37 -1.97 -9.55
C ASN A 138 0.73 -0.78 -8.82
N VAL A 139 1.52 -0.09 -7.99
CA VAL A 139 1.23 1.23 -7.43
C VAL A 139 2.34 2.21 -7.82
N PHE A 140 2.06 3.51 -7.75
CA PHE A 140 3.09 4.55 -7.79
C PHE A 140 3.14 5.29 -6.45
N SER A 141 4.34 5.69 -6.03
CA SER A 141 4.54 6.50 -4.83
C SER A 141 4.29 7.98 -5.13
N PHE A 142 3.75 8.73 -4.17
CA PHE A 142 3.58 10.19 -4.30
C PHE A 142 4.94 10.92 -4.39
N HIS A 143 5.98 10.37 -3.79
CA HIS A 143 7.36 10.89 -3.87
C HIS A 143 8.25 10.00 -4.75
N HIS A 144 9.17 10.60 -5.51
CA HIS A 144 10.09 9.89 -6.41
C HIS A 144 11.06 8.95 -5.69
N ASP A 145 11.44 9.27 -4.45
CA ASP A 145 12.34 8.48 -3.61
C ASP A 145 11.61 7.46 -2.73
N ASN A 146 10.28 7.39 -2.82
CA ASN A 146 9.40 6.58 -1.98
C ASN A 146 9.40 6.99 -0.49
N SER A 147 9.81 8.22 -0.17
CA SER A 147 9.61 8.76 1.17
C SER A 147 8.11 8.94 1.47
N PRO A 148 7.67 8.76 2.73
CA PRO A 148 6.31 9.06 3.14
C PRO A 148 6.04 10.58 3.11
N CYS A 149 4.77 10.96 3.04
CA CYS A 149 4.34 12.35 3.21
C CYS A 149 4.33 12.72 4.70
N HIS A 150 4.70 13.96 5.02
CA HIS A 150 4.66 14.56 6.33
C HIS A 150 3.27 15.16 6.60
N GLY A 151 2.38 14.34 7.17
CA GLY A 151 1.01 14.71 7.47
C GLY A 151 0.11 14.86 6.25
N PHE A 152 -1.19 14.99 6.52
CA PHE A 152 -2.23 15.01 5.48
C PHE A 152 -2.25 16.31 4.67
N GLU A 153 -1.65 17.39 5.18
CA GLU A 153 -1.41 18.61 4.42
C GLU A 153 -0.48 18.36 3.22
N GLU A 154 0.61 17.60 3.41
CA GLU A 154 1.50 17.24 2.30
C GLU A 154 0.83 16.23 1.36
N VAL A 155 0.05 15.28 1.89
CA VAL A 155 -0.75 14.36 1.07
C VAL A 155 -1.66 15.12 0.10
N LEU A 156 -2.41 16.12 0.59
CA LEU A 156 -3.28 16.96 -0.24
C LEU A 156 -2.49 17.76 -1.27
N ALA A 157 -1.34 18.33 -0.89
CA ALA A 157 -0.48 19.08 -1.81
C ALA A 157 0.06 18.18 -2.94
N CYS A 158 0.53 16.98 -2.61
CA CYS A 158 1.00 15.99 -3.58
C CYS A 158 -0.13 15.49 -4.48
N TYR A 159 -1.30 15.19 -3.92
CA TYR A 159 -2.50 14.81 -4.69
C TYR A 159 -2.83 15.89 -5.75
N ARG A 160 -2.96 17.16 -5.34
CA ARG A 160 -3.27 18.28 -6.24
C ARG A 160 -2.18 18.51 -7.29
N LYS A 161 -0.93 18.17 -7.00
CA LYS A 161 0.21 18.25 -7.94
C LYS A 161 0.18 17.11 -8.97
N ILE A 162 -0.17 15.90 -8.55
CA ILE A 162 -0.14 14.69 -9.37
C ILE A 162 -1.34 14.64 -10.32
N VAL A 163 -2.55 14.93 -9.83
CA VAL A 163 -3.81 14.80 -10.58
C VAL A 163 -3.78 15.40 -12.00
N PRO A 164 -3.28 16.63 -12.23
CA PRO A 164 -3.25 17.22 -13.57
C PRO A 164 -2.37 16.49 -14.59
N HIS A 165 -1.45 15.64 -14.13
CA HIS A 165 -0.48 14.93 -14.96
C HIS A 165 -0.83 13.45 -15.14
N LEU A 166 -1.86 12.97 -14.44
CA LEU A 166 -2.33 11.60 -14.54
C LEU A 166 -3.07 11.35 -15.85
N ARG A 167 -2.93 10.12 -16.35
CA ARG A 167 -3.84 9.57 -17.36
C ARG A 167 -4.62 8.44 -16.72
N LEU A 168 -5.85 8.72 -16.31
CA LEU A 168 -6.74 7.74 -15.67
C LEU A 168 -6.92 6.52 -16.61
N SER A 169 -6.89 5.32 -16.04
CA SER A 169 -6.90 4.06 -16.81
C SER A 169 -7.68 2.96 -16.09
N GLY A 170 -7.16 1.75 -16.05
CA GLY A 170 -7.69 0.61 -15.32
C GLY A 170 -6.98 -0.66 -15.81
N PRO A 171 -7.50 -1.86 -15.53
CA PRO A 171 -8.67 -2.15 -14.68
C PRO A 171 -8.47 -1.74 -13.21
N THR A 172 -9.55 -1.79 -12.42
CA THR A 172 -9.54 -1.55 -10.97
C THR A 172 -9.26 -2.85 -10.24
N SER A 173 -8.18 -2.89 -9.45
CA SER A 173 -7.87 -3.95 -8.49
C SER A 173 -7.19 -3.36 -7.25
N PHE A 174 -7.60 -3.77 -6.05
CA PHE A 174 -6.93 -3.34 -4.81
C PHE A 174 -5.74 -4.23 -4.45
N ALA A 175 -5.50 -5.31 -5.20
CA ALA A 175 -4.38 -6.21 -4.94
C ALA A 175 -3.02 -5.48 -4.86
N PRO A 176 -2.65 -4.58 -5.80
CA PRO A 176 -1.34 -3.92 -5.73
C PRO A 176 -1.16 -3.06 -4.48
N ILE A 177 -2.21 -2.35 -4.05
CA ILE A 177 -2.13 -1.48 -2.87
C ILE A 177 -2.14 -2.28 -1.57
N VAL A 178 -2.91 -3.37 -1.51
CA VAL A 178 -2.88 -4.30 -0.36
C VAL A 178 -1.52 -5.00 -0.27
N GLU A 179 -0.96 -5.47 -1.39
CA GLU A 179 0.40 -6.03 -1.45
C GLU A 179 1.45 -5.00 -0.98
N ALA A 180 1.33 -3.72 -1.37
CA ALA A 180 2.23 -2.66 -0.95
C ALA A 180 2.15 -2.39 0.56
N ALA A 181 0.94 -2.40 1.13
CA ALA A 181 0.75 -2.24 2.57
C ALA A 181 1.34 -3.41 3.36
N VAL A 182 1.14 -4.65 2.90
CA VAL A 182 1.75 -5.84 3.51
C VAL A 182 3.29 -5.76 3.47
N ASP A 183 3.88 -5.30 2.37
CA ASP A 183 5.34 -5.09 2.27
C ASP A 183 5.85 -4.01 3.26
N ILE A 184 5.06 -2.97 3.54
CA ILE A 184 5.39 -1.97 4.57
C ILE A 184 5.31 -2.58 5.98
N VAL A 185 4.25 -3.33 6.27
CA VAL A 185 4.08 -4.04 7.55
C VAL A 185 5.23 -5.02 7.81
N GLU A 186 5.66 -5.76 6.78
CA GLU A 186 6.79 -6.67 6.89
C GLU A 186 8.10 -5.90 7.15
N ARG A 187 8.36 -4.80 6.42
CA ARG A 187 9.57 -3.98 6.57
C ARG A 187 9.66 -3.21 7.88
N SER A 188 8.52 -2.88 8.49
CA SER A 188 8.45 -2.25 9.81
C SER A 188 8.65 -3.24 10.97
N GLY A 189 8.88 -4.52 10.68
CA GLY A 189 9.05 -5.54 11.72
C GLY A 189 7.73 -6.08 12.28
N GLY A 190 6.63 -5.94 11.53
CA GLY A 190 5.29 -6.34 11.97
C GLY A 190 4.63 -5.33 12.90
N GLN A 191 4.90 -4.04 12.73
CA GLN A 191 4.14 -2.99 13.41
C GLN A 191 2.71 -2.95 12.86
N TYR A 192 1.76 -2.52 13.71
CA TYR A 192 0.37 -2.41 13.30
C TYR A 192 0.17 -1.25 12.33
N HIS A 193 -0.51 -1.51 11.22
CA HIS A 193 -0.86 -0.50 10.23
C HIS A 193 -2.36 -0.51 9.92
N VAL A 194 -2.88 0.66 9.55
CA VAL A 194 -4.20 0.81 8.93
C VAL A 194 -4.01 1.34 7.51
N LEU A 195 -4.32 0.51 6.52
CA LEU A 195 -4.41 0.91 5.12
C LEU A 195 -5.78 1.54 4.88
N VAL A 196 -5.80 2.82 4.48
CA VAL A 196 -7.00 3.50 4.01
C VAL A 196 -6.96 3.60 2.49
N ILE A 197 -7.96 3.02 1.82
CA ILE A 197 -8.11 3.08 0.37
C ILE A 197 -9.27 4.02 0.06
N VAL A 198 -9.03 5.08 -0.70
CA VAL A 198 -10.11 5.94 -1.22
C VAL A 198 -10.36 5.56 -2.68
N ALA A 199 -11.56 5.11 -3.01
CA ALA A 199 -11.91 4.60 -4.33
C ALA A 199 -13.36 4.91 -4.73
N ASP A 200 -13.66 4.90 -6.03
CA ASP A 200 -14.95 5.34 -6.56
C ASP A 200 -15.96 4.24 -6.88
N GLY A 201 -15.56 2.99 -6.77
CA GLY A 201 -16.45 1.88 -7.08
C GLY A 201 -15.80 0.51 -6.90
N GLN A 202 -16.47 -0.48 -7.48
CA GLN A 202 -16.09 -1.88 -7.37
C GLN A 202 -14.84 -2.22 -8.20
N VAL A 203 -14.14 -3.24 -7.73
CA VAL A 203 -13.13 -3.98 -8.50
C VAL A 203 -13.74 -4.40 -9.86
N THR A 204 -12.97 -4.27 -10.95
CA THR A 204 -13.51 -4.48 -12.30
C THR A 204 -14.11 -5.88 -12.47
N ARG A 205 -15.40 -5.97 -12.81
CA ARG A 205 -16.06 -7.22 -13.21
C ARG A 205 -15.82 -7.50 -14.69
N SER A 206 -15.67 -8.78 -15.07
CA SER A 206 -15.65 -9.13 -16.50
C SER A 206 -17.08 -9.15 -17.04
N VAL A 207 -17.27 -8.70 -18.27
CA VAL A 207 -18.56 -8.78 -18.99
C VAL A 207 -18.97 -10.23 -19.27
N ASP A 208 -18.00 -11.15 -19.26
CA ASP A 208 -18.20 -12.59 -19.52
C ASP A 208 -18.33 -13.42 -18.23
N THR A 209 -18.20 -12.81 -17.04
CA THR A 209 -18.41 -13.51 -15.77
C THR A 209 -19.90 -13.53 -15.42
N SER A 210 -20.43 -14.71 -15.10
CA SER A 210 -21.76 -14.85 -14.52
C SER A 210 -21.86 -14.05 -13.22
N ASP A 211 -23.07 -13.64 -12.80
CA ASP A 211 -23.27 -12.93 -11.52
C ASP A 211 -22.73 -13.70 -10.30
N SER A 212 -22.52 -15.02 -10.43
CA SER A 212 -21.95 -15.89 -9.40
C SER A 212 -20.43 -16.02 -9.40
N ASP A 213 -19.75 -15.61 -10.48
CA ASP A 213 -18.29 -15.78 -10.63
C ASP A 213 -17.53 -14.47 -10.42
N LEU A 214 -16.37 -14.56 -9.77
CA LEU A 214 -15.45 -13.44 -9.60
C LEU A 214 -14.61 -13.23 -10.86
N SER A 215 -14.44 -11.98 -11.27
CA SER A 215 -13.46 -11.59 -12.28
C SER A 215 -12.01 -11.88 -11.81
N PRO A 216 -11.02 -11.86 -12.73
CA PRO A 216 -9.62 -11.96 -12.35
C PRO A 216 -9.19 -10.88 -11.33
N GLN A 217 -9.68 -9.65 -11.49
CA GLN A 217 -9.36 -8.54 -10.58
C GLN A 217 -10.04 -8.71 -9.23
N GLU A 218 -11.30 -9.14 -9.19
CA GLU A 218 -12.04 -9.44 -7.96
C GLU A 218 -11.34 -10.55 -7.19
N LYS A 219 -11.05 -11.66 -7.86
CA LYS A 219 -10.32 -12.78 -7.26
C LYS A 219 -8.98 -12.35 -6.69
N ARG A 220 -8.18 -11.59 -7.45
CA ARG A 220 -6.87 -11.12 -6.97
C ARG A 220 -7.00 -10.19 -5.76
N THR A 221 -8.04 -9.36 -5.74
CA THR A 221 -8.33 -8.48 -4.61
C THR A 221 -8.72 -9.28 -3.37
N VAL A 222 -9.63 -10.25 -3.51
CA VAL A 222 -9.99 -11.21 -2.45
C VAL A 222 -8.76 -11.92 -1.91
N ASP A 223 -7.97 -12.54 -2.80
CA ASP A 223 -6.78 -13.30 -2.43
C ASP A 223 -5.76 -12.43 -1.67
N SER A 224 -5.62 -11.15 -2.06
CA SER A 224 -4.71 -10.21 -1.40
C SER A 224 -5.21 -9.79 -0.01
N ILE A 225 -6.51 -9.59 0.17
CA ILE A 225 -7.11 -9.25 1.48
C ILE A 225 -7.02 -10.45 2.43
N VAL A 226 -7.33 -11.65 1.93
CA VAL A 226 -7.17 -12.90 2.69
C VAL A 226 -5.72 -13.09 3.11
N MET A 227 -4.76 -12.87 2.20
CA MET A 227 -3.34 -12.91 2.52
C MET A 227 -2.94 -11.85 3.57
N ALA A 228 -3.48 -10.64 3.46
CA ALA A 228 -3.24 -9.55 4.41
C ALA A 228 -3.72 -9.87 5.83
N SER A 229 -4.73 -10.74 6.01
CA SER A 229 -5.20 -11.16 7.33
C SER A 229 -4.17 -11.95 8.15
N SER A 230 -3.08 -12.42 7.53
CA SER A 230 -1.94 -13.01 8.24
C SER A 230 -0.93 -11.99 8.78
N TYR A 231 -1.18 -10.70 8.59
CA TYR A 231 -0.33 -9.58 9.02
C TYR A 231 -1.09 -8.65 9.97
N PRO A 232 -0.40 -7.86 10.82
CA PRO A 232 -1.02 -6.85 11.66
C PRO A 232 -1.46 -5.62 10.84
N LEU A 233 -2.43 -5.85 9.93
CA LEU A 233 -2.92 -4.89 8.96
C LEU A 233 -4.45 -4.85 8.96
N SER A 234 -5.01 -3.68 9.20
CA SER A 234 -6.42 -3.36 8.95
C SER A 234 -6.58 -2.60 7.64
N ILE A 235 -7.69 -2.83 6.94
CA ILE A 235 -7.98 -2.21 5.65
C ILE A 235 -9.33 -1.48 5.77
N VAL A 236 -9.35 -0.19 5.48
CA VAL A 236 -10.56 0.64 5.45
C VAL A 236 -10.76 1.15 4.02
N LEU A 237 -11.80 0.68 3.35
CA LEU A 237 -12.20 1.15 2.03
C LEU A 237 -13.22 2.29 2.16
N VAL A 238 -12.81 3.48 1.75
CA VAL A 238 -13.62 4.70 1.73
C VAL A 238 -14.19 4.89 0.32
N GLY A 239 -15.48 4.58 0.16
CA GLY A 239 -16.20 4.70 -1.10
C GLY A 239 -16.69 6.13 -1.36
N VAL A 240 -16.14 6.77 -2.40
CA VAL A 240 -16.54 8.11 -2.88
C VAL A 240 -17.27 8.01 -4.21
N GLY A 241 -18.15 8.95 -4.54
CA GLY A 241 -18.93 8.86 -5.79
C GLY A 241 -20.21 8.03 -5.68
N ASP A 242 -20.77 7.73 -6.85
CA ASP A 242 -22.12 7.18 -7.03
C ASP A 242 -22.24 5.68 -6.72
N GLY A 243 -21.12 4.94 -6.66
CA GLY A 243 -21.13 3.48 -6.56
C GLY A 243 -21.39 2.78 -7.90
N PRO A 244 -22.02 1.58 -7.92
CA PRO A 244 -22.79 0.93 -6.85
C PRO A 244 -21.95 0.40 -5.68
N TRP A 245 -22.56 0.30 -4.49
CA TRP A 245 -21.89 -0.08 -3.23
C TRP A 245 -22.47 -1.35 -2.58
N GLU A 246 -23.61 -1.84 -3.08
CA GLU A 246 -24.33 -3.00 -2.56
C GLU A 246 -23.45 -4.24 -2.54
N ASP A 247 -22.66 -4.41 -3.60
CA ASP A 247 -21.76 -5.55 -3.72
C ASP A 247 -20.49 -5.36 -2.89
N MET A 248 -20.09 -4.13 -2.50
CA MET A 248 -18.98 -3.89 -1.56
C MET A 248 -19.39 -4.22 -0.12
N GLN A 249 -20.65 -3.96 0.25
CA GLN A 249 -21.20 -4.45 1.53
C GLN A 249 -21.23 -5.98 1.58
N LYS A 250 -21.68 -6.63 0.49
CA LYS A 250 -21.60 -8.10 0.39
C LYS A 250 -20.16 -8.61 0.35
N PHE A 251 -19.23 -7.83 -0.17
CA PHE A 251 -17.82 -8.21 -0.27
C PHE A 251 -17.22 -8.35 1.13
N ASP A 252 -17.57 -7.44 2.04
CA ASP A 252 -17.17 -7.48 3.45
C ASP A 252 -17.57 -8.80 4.13
N ASP A 253 -18.83 -9.20 3.96
CA ASP A 253 -19.41 -10.43 4.55
C ASP A 253 -18.95 -11.75 3.90
N LYS A 254 -18.32 -11.71 2.71
CA LYS A 254 -18.10 -12.90 1.87
C LYS A 254 -16.64 -13.27 1.63
N LEU A 255 -15.67 -12.59 2.25
CA LEU A 255 -14.25 -12.94 2.07
C LEU A 255 -13.93 -14.33 2.65
N PRO A 256 -13.64 -15.35 1.80
CA PRO A 256 -13.45 -16.71 2.27
C PRO A 256 -12.10 -16.87 2.97
N ALA A 257 -12.09 -17.61 4.08
CA ALA A 257 -10.88 -18.13 4.73
C ALA A 257 -9.82 -17.10 5.21
N ARG A 258 -10.21 -15.86 5.53
CA ARG A 258 -9.36 -14.91 6.26
C ARG A 258 -9.14 -15.35 7.71
N ASP A 259 -7.96 -15.02 8.27
CA ASP A 259 -7.61 -15.36 9.65
C ASP A 259 -8.46 -14.58 10.65
N PHE A 260 -8.72 -13.31 10.38
CA PHE A 260 -9.65 -12.44 11.09
C PHE A 260 -10.25 -11.45 10.10
N ASP A 261 -11.37 -10.84 10.49
CA ASP A 261 -11.98 -9.75 9.76
C ASP A 261 -11.05 -8.53 9.75
N ASN A 262 -10.39 -8.27 8.62
CA ASN A 262 -9.37 -7.21 8.50
C ASN A 262 -9.77 -6.13 7.50
N PHE A 263 -11.04 -6.07 7.09
CA PHE A 263 -11.54 -5.20 6.04
C PHE A 263 -12.82 -4.52 6.52
N GLN A 264 -12.94 -3.21 6.27
CA GLN A 264 -14.14 -2.43 6.58
C GLN A 264 -14.48 -1.56 5.37
N PHE A 265 -15.75 -1.58 4.93
CA PHE A 265 -16.25 -0.64 3.93
C PHE A 265 -16.98 0.57 4.57
N VAL A 266 -16.68 1.78 4.09
CA VAL A 266 -17.34 3.03 4.51
C VAL A 266 -17.85 3.80 3.29
N ASN A 267 -19.17 3.96 3.19
CA ASN A 267 -19.79 4.77 2.13
C ASN A 267 -19.72 6.27 2.49
N PHE A 268 -18.64 6.92 2.08
CA PHE A 268 -18.38 8.33 2.33
C PHE A 268 -19.47 9.23 1.74
N THR A 269 -19.84 8.98 0.48
CA THR A 269 -20.88 9.76 -0.23
C THR A 269 -22.19 9.76 0.54
N SER A 270 -22.63 8.59 1.02
CA SER A 270 -23.88 8.46 1.78
C SER A 270 -23.85 9.24 3.09
N ILE A 271 -22.72 9.20 3.82
CA ILE A 271 -22.56 9.96 5.08
C ILE A 271 -22.56 11.46 4.79
N MET A 272 -21.85 11.90 3.75
CA MET A 272 -21.77 13.32 3.39
C MET A 272 -23.08 13.88 2.82
N ALA A 273 -23.96 13.03 2.27
CA ALA A 273 -25.27 13.41 1.76
C ALA A 273 -26.32 13.66 2.86
N ARG A 274 -26.07 13.28 4.12
CA ARG A 274 -27.03 13.45 5.23
C ARG A 274 -27.40 14.92 5.46
N SER A 275 -28.63 15.22 5.87
CA SER A 275 -29.08 16.58 6.20
C SER A 275 -28.68 16.99 7.64
N THR A 276 -27.40 16.92 7.95
CA THR A 276 -26.82 17.24 9.28
C THR A 276 -25.68 18.26 9.16
N THR A 277 -25.13 18.72 10.29
CA THR A 277 -24.00 19.66 10.27
C THR A 277 -22.73 18.99 9.72
N ALA A 278 -21.79 19.79 9.19
CA ALA A 278 -20.50 19.28 8.70
C ALA A 278 -19.76 18.48 9.79
N GLN A 279 -19.69 19.01 11.00
CA GLN A 279 -19.05 18.33 12.14
C GLN A 279 -19.71 16.97 12.46
N GLN A 280 -21.03 16.87 12.39
CA GLN A 280 -21.72 15.58 12.61
C GLN A 280 -21.41 14.57 11.50
N LYS A 281 -21.25 15.01 10.24
CA LYS A 281 -20.85 14.15 9.12
C LYS A 281 -19.41 13.67 9.29
N GLU A 282 -18.50 14.56 9.63
CA GLU A 282 -17.09 14.23 9.89
C GLU A 282 -16.98 13.20 11.02
N SER A 283 -17.66 13.43 12.15
CA SER A 283 -17.69 12.48 13.28
C SER A 283 -18.32 11.13 12.91
N ALA A 284 -19.39 11.14 12.11
CA ALA A 284 -20.04 9.90 11.66
C ALA A 284 -19.14 9.10 10.70
N PHE A 285 -18.42 9.78 9.81
CA PHE A 285 -17.44 9.14 8.94
C PHE A 285 -16.28 8.53 9.73
N ALA A 286 -15.71 9.29 10.66
CA ALA A 286 -14.61 8.79 11.48
C ALA A 286 -15.02 7.61 12.34
N LEU A 287 -16.23 7.64 12.92
CA LEU A 287 -16.76 6.51 13.69
C LEU A 287 -16.91 5.27 12.80
N ALA A 288 -17.44 5.43 11.58
CA ALA A 288 -17.58 4.32 10.64
C ALA A 288 -16.21 3.75 10.20
N ALA A 289 -15.22 4.62 9.92
CA ALA A 289 -13.88 4.20 9.51
C ALA A 289 -13.11 3.48 10.63
N LEU A 290 -13.37 3.81 11.88
CA LEU A 290 -12.70 3.23 13.04
C LEU A 290 -13.49 2.13 13.73
N MET A 291 -14.69 1.79 13.25
CA MET A 291 -15.63 0.92 13.96
C MET A 291 -15.01 -0.43 14.34
N GLU A 292 -14.24 -1.04 13.44
CA GLU A 292 -13.65 -2.36 13.66
C GLU A 292 -12.22 -2.33 14.15
N VAL A 293 -11.48 -1.24 13.91
CA VAL A 293 -10.04 -1.12 14.17
C VAL A 293 -9.63 -1.57 15.58
N PRO A 294 -10.35 -1.25 16.68
CA PRO A 294 -9.98 -1.74 18.01
C PRO A 294 -10.05 -3.26 18.15
N ILE A 295 -11.06 -3.90 17.54
CA ILE A 295 -11.27 -5.35 17.60
C ILE A 295 -10.29 -6.07 16.67
N GLN A 296 -10.02 -5.47 15.50
CA GLN A 296 -9.01 -5.93 14.54
C GLN A 296 -7.62 -5.93 15.17
N TYR A 297 -7.21 -4.81 15.80
CA TYR A 297 -5.95 -4.73 16.55
C TYR A 297 -5.84 -5.84 17.60
N LYS A 298 -6.90 -6.02 18.41
CA LYS A 298 -6.94 -7.09 19.41
C LYS A 298 -6.77 -8.47 18.80
N ALA A 299 -7.37 -8.73 17.62
CA ALA A 299 -7.17 -9.99 16.91
C ALA A 299 -5.69 -10.20 16.60
N THR A 300 -4.98 -9.19 16.07
CA THR A 300 -3.54 -9.30 15.75
C THR A 300 -2.69 -9.69 16.98
N VAL A 301 -3.04 -9.18 18.16
CA VAL A 301 -2.41 -9.52 19.43
C VAL A 301 -2.71 -10.97 19.82
N GLU A 302 -3.98 -11.40 19.77
CA GLU A 302 -4.39 -12.75 20.15
C GLU A 302 -3.88 -13.85 19.20
N PHE A 303 -3.76 -13.54 17.91
CA PHE A 303 -3.11 -14.38 16.90
C PHE A 303 -1.58 -14.42 17.07
N GLY A 304 -1.00 -13.49 17.83
CA GLY A 304 0.44 -13.41 18.05
C GLY A 304 1.22 -13.03 16.79
N ILE A 305 0.61 -12.22 15.90
CA ILE A 305 1.22 -11.73 14.66
C ILE A 305 1.77 -10.31 14.79
N LEU A 306 1.34 -9.56 15.81
CA LEU A 306 1.91 -8.24 16.11
C LEU A 306 3.39 -8.33 16.52
N GLY A 307 4.22 -7.45 15.96
CA GLY A 307 5.67 -7.39 16.20
C GLY A 307 6.45 -8.56 15.60
N ARG A 308 5.90 -9.25 14.59
CA ARG A 308 6.53 -10.39 13.93
C ARG A 308 6.52 -10.24 12.43
N THR A 309 7.62 -10.65 11.82
CA THR A 309 7.79 -10.77 10.37
C THR A 309 7.49 -12.21 9.92
N THR A 310 6.91 -12.35 8.74
CA THR A 310 6.54 -13.65 8.17
C THR A 310 7.61 -14.22 7.25
N GLY A 311 8.44 -13.36 6.66
CA GLY A 311 9.36 -13.65 5.56
C GLY A 311 8.69 -13.99 4.24
N LYS A 312 7.36 -13.86 4.14
CA LYS A 312 6.55 -14.30 2.98
C LYS A 312 6.03 -13.15 2.13
N ALA A 313 6.05 -11.92 2.64
CA ALA A 313 5.59 -10.76 1.90
C ALA A 313 6.40 -10.58 0.61
N LYS A 314 5.68 -10.31 -0.49
CA LYS A 314 6.31 -9.94 -1.76
C LYS A 314 6.79 -8.50 -1.65
N ARG A 315 8.07 -8.26 -1.96
CA ARG A 315 8.61 -6.90 -2.05
C ARG A 315 7.91 -6.14 -3.17
N VAL A 316 7.32 -5.00 -2.85
CA VAL A 316 6.67 -4.12 -3.84
C VAL A 316 7.64 -2.99 -4.16
N MET A 317 7.82 -2.72 -5.45
CA MET A 317 8.59 -1.58 -5.93
C MET A 317 7.64 -0.59 -6.61
N PRO A 318 7.21 0.45 -5.89
CA PRO A 318 6.33 1.48 -6.46
C PRO A 318 6.99 2.12 -7.68
N ALA A 319 6.17 2.42 -8.69
CA ALA A 319 6.57 3.29 -9.77
C ALA A 319 6.81 4.72 -9.25
N PRO A 320 7.65 5.53 -9.91
CA PRO A 320 7.74 6.95 -9.60
C PRO A 320 6.39 7.64 -9.89
N PRO A 321 6.07 8.77 -9.23
CA PRO A 321 4.87 9.52 -9.54
C PRO A 321 4.91 9.97 -11.02
N PRO A 322 3.76 9.99 -11.72
CA PRO A 322 3.66 10.38 -13.12
C PRO A 322 3.72 11.91 -13.28
N LEU A 323 4.79 12.50 -12.75
CA LEU A 323 5.10 13.92 -12.88
C LEU A 323 6.11 14.12 -14.01
N PRO A 324 6.04 15.27 -14.71
CA PRO A 324 7.10 15.66 -15.63
C PRO A 324 8.46 15.69 -14.91
N PRO A 325 9.57 15.32 -15.58
CA PRO A 325 10.90 15.46 -15.01
C PRO A 325 11.10 16.88 -14.48
N ALA A 326 11.50 17.01 -13.22
CA ALA A 326 11.76 18.32 -12.62
C ALA A 326 12.80 19.06 -13.48
N GLN A 327 12.40 20.19 -14.09
CA GLN A 327 13.37 21.14 -14.63
C GLN A 327 14.23 21.60 -13.46
N ARG A 328 15.53 21.26 -13.48
CA ARG A 328 16.47 21.73 -12.46
C ARG A 328 16.48 23.25 -12.49
N LEU A 329 15.80 23.88 -11.53
CA LEU A 329 16.02 25.28 -11.19
C LEU A 329 17.45 25.37 -10.65
N THR A 330 18.40 25.68 -11.53
CA THR A 330 19.73 26.10 -11.12
C THR A 330 19.57 27.42 -10.38
N SER A 331 19.67 27.36 -9.06
CA SER A 331 19.68 28.50 -8.15
C SER A 331 20.70 29.55 -8.64
N LEU A 332 20.19 30.67 -9.14
CA LEU A 332 20.97 31.86 -9.45
C LEU A 332 21.58 32.42 -8.15
N ARG A 333 22.86 32.13 -7.92
CA ARG A 333 23.74 32.94 -7.08
C ARG A 333 24.93 33.40 -7.92
N ARG A 334 25.14 34.72 -7.93
CA ARG A 334 26.12 35.58 -8.65
C ARG A 334 25.46 36.28 -9.82
N GLY A 335 25.44 37.60 -9.94
CA GLY A 335 26.06 38.70 -9.21
C GLY A 335 25.87 39.91 -10.12
N ALA A 336 25.52 41.07 -9.57
CA ALA A 336 25.23 42.26 -10.34
C ALA A 336 26.37 42.65 -11.30
N SER A 337 26.04 42.96 -12.56
CA SER A 337 26.53 44.14 -13.33
C SER A 337 25.92 44.19 -14.74
N ASN A 338 25.52 45.41 -15.13
CA ASN A 338 24.94 45.83 -16.42
C ASN A 338 25.86 45.56 -17.64
N VAL A 339 25.30 45.27 -18.83
CA VAL A 339 25.14 46.19 -20.02
C VAL A 339 24.93 45.42 -21.35
N ASN A 340 23.93 45.89 -22.12
CA ASN A 340 23.72 45.95 -23.58
C ASN A 340 24.14 44.86 -24.61
N ALA A 341 23.11 44.42 -25.34
CA ALA A 341 22.94 44.33 -26.81
C ALA A 341 23.93 43.56 -27.72
N GLY A 342 23.40 42.50 -28.34
CA GLY A 342 23.51 42.22 -29.79
C GLY A 342 24.65 41.33 -30.28
N SER A 343 24.35 40.07 -30.63
CA SER A 343 24.81 39.38 -31.86
C SER A 343 24.48 37.88 -31.83
N ALA A 344 24.18 37.35 -33.02
CA ALA A 344 23.94 35.94 -33.30
C ALA A 344 25.24 35.13 -33.32
N GLN A 345 25.22 33.89 -32.80
CA GLN A 345 25.69 32.65 -33.46
C GLN A 345 25.92 31.50 -32.45
N SER A 346 25.84 30.28 -33.01
CA SER A 346 26.30 28.97 -32.48
C SER A 346 25.52 28.36 -31.31
N ALA A 347 24.57 27.49 -31.65
CA ALA A 347 23.99 26.51 -30.74
C ALA A 347 25.04 25.42 -30.42
N GLU A 348 25.62 25.49 -29.22
CA GLU A 348 26.37 24.38 -28.62
C GLU A 348 25.38 23.22 -28.34
N PRO A 349 25.67 21.97 -28.75
CA PRO A 349 24.80 20.84 -28.46
C PRO A 349 24.79 20.57 -26.96
N ARG A 350 23.59 20.41 -26.39
CA ARG A 350 23.41 19.95 -25.00
C ARG A 350 24.19 18.64 -24.80
N GLU A 351 24.96 18.51 -23.74
CA GLU A 351 25.74 17.30 -23.40
C GLU A 351 24.88 16.01 -23.36
N ASP A 352 23.56 16.14 -23.20
CA ASP A 352 22.60 15.03 -23.28
C ASP A 352 22.31 14.52 -24.71
N GLN A 353 22.78 15.20 -25.75
CA GLN A 353 22.56 14.82 -27.16
C GLN A 353 23.78 14.16 -27.83
N VAL A 354 24.93 14.13 -27.16
CA VAL A 354 26.15 13.51 -27.69
C VAL A 354 26.30 12.05 -27.23
N CYS A 355 26.92 11.23 -28.08
CA CYS A 355 27.07 9.80 -27.88
C CYS A 355 27.83 9.53 -26.58
N PRO A 356 27.32 8.65 -25.69
CA PRO A 356 27.97 8.36 -24.41
C PRO A 356 29.29 7.59 -24.54
N ILE A 357 29.70 7.21 -25.76
CA ILE A 357 30.92 6.45 -26.04
C ILE A 357 32.02 7.40 -26.53
N CYS A 358 31.76 8.18 -27.59
CA CYS A 358 32.77 9.09 -28.14
C CYS A 358 32.65 10.53 -27.62
N LEU A 359 31.54 10.87 -26.94
CA LEU A 359 31.23 12.22 -26.42
C LEU A 359 31.29 13.34 -27.47
N ALA A 360 31.31 12.99 -28.76
CA ALA A 360 31.51 13.92 -29.87
C ALA A 360 30.32 13.91 -30.84
N ASN A 361 29.92 12.72 -31.30
CA ASN A 361 28.88 12.58 -32.32
C ASN A 361 27.47 12.61 -31.71
N ALA A 362 26.48 13.12 -32.44
CA ALA A 362 25.08 13.08 -32.01
C ALA A 362 24.54 11.65 -31.88
N LYS A 363 23.55 11.44 -31.01
CA LYS A 363 22.87 10.15 -30.84
C LYS A 363 21.89 9.89 -32.00
N ASP A 364 22.29 9.10 -32.99
CA ASP A 364 21.47 8.73 -34.16
C ASP A 364 21.18 7.22 -34.27
N LEU A 365 21.54 6.43 -33.24
CA LEU A 365 21.30 4.99 -33.17
C LEU A 365 20.74 4.56 -31.81
N ALA A 366 19.58 3.89 -31.81
CA ALA A 366 18.95 3.31 -30.62
C ALA A 366 19.05 1.78 -30.60
N PHE A 367 19.29 1.20 -29.43
CA PHE A 367 19.26 -0.26 -29.22
C PHE A 367 17.85 -0.71 -28.79
N GLY A 368 17.53 -2.00 -28.98
CA GLY A 368 16.25 -2.59 -28.53
C GLY A 368 15.95 -2.47 -27.03
N CYS A 369 16.94 -2.14 -26.20
CA CYS A 369 16.76 -1.82 -24.78
C CYS A 369 16.44 -0.35 -24.50
N GLY A 370 16.28 0.49 -25.53
CA GLY A 370 15.96 1.92 -25.43
C GLY A 370 17.15 2.87 -25.27
N HIS A 371 18.37 2.37 -25.06
CA HIS A 371 19.58 3.19 -24.92
C HIS A 371 20.13 3.62 -26.29
N MET A 372 20.76 4.80 -26.34
CA MET A 372 21.16 5.45 -27.60
C MET A 372 22.65 5.82 -27.64
N CYS A 373 23.23 5.79 -28.84
CA CYS A 373 24.60 6.21 -29.14
C CYS A 373 24.70 6.72 -30.59
N CYS A 374 25.90 7.12 -31.05
CA CYS A 374 26.11 7.41 -32.47
C CYS A 374 26.32 6.11 -33.25
N ARG A 375 26.01 6.13 -34.54
CA ARG A 375 26.13 4.99 -35.45
C ARG A 375 27.53 4.39 -35.46
N GLU A 376 28.56 5.23 -35.54
CA GLU A 376 29.97 4.79 -35.59
C GLU A 376 30.36 3.96 -34.38
N CYS A 377 29.98 4.41 -33.17
CA CYS A 377 30.27 3.69 -31.94
C CYS A 377 29.33 2.49 -31.73
N GLY A 378 28.12 2.52 -32.29
CA GLY A 378 27.10 1.49 -32.10
C GLY A 378 27.17 0.31 -33.07
N GLU A 379 27.85 0.45 -34.21
CA GLU A 379 27.81 -0.52 -35.32
C GLU A 379 28.41 -1.89 -34.95
N SER A 380 29.53 -1.91 -34.22
CA SER A 380 30.22 -3.14 -33.81
C SER A 380 29.79 -3.70 -32.45
N LEU A 381 28.94 -3.00 -31.70
CA LEU A 381 28.53 -3.43 -30.36
C LEU A 381 27.57 -4.63 -30.39
N THR A 382 27.85 -5.63 -29.56
CA THR A 382 27.00 -6.81 -29.31
C THR A 382 26.25 -6.72 -27.99
N ARG A 383 26.67 -5.84 -27.08
CA ARG A 383 26.01 -5.55 -25.78
C ARG A 383 25.88 -4.06 -25.56
N CYS A 384 24.78 -3.63 -24.96
CA CYS A 384 24.54 -2.23 -24.66
C CYS A 384 25.57 -1.74 -23.61
N PRO A 385 26.27 -0.62 -23.84
CA PRO A 385 27.27 -0.11 -22.90
C PRO A 385 26.64 0.45 -21.61
N ILE A 386 25.34 0.73 -21.62
CA ILE A 386 24.61 1.33 -20.49
C ILE A 386 23.99 0.25 -19.59
N CYS A 387 23.13 -0.62 -20.14
CA CYS A 387 22.46 -1.67 -19.35
C CYS A 387 23.07 -3.07 -19.48
N ARG A 388 24.13 -3.24 -20.28
CA ARG A 388 24.83 -4.51 -20.53
C ARG A 388 23.97 -5.63 -21.13
N GLN A 389 22.73 -5.36 -21.56
CA GLN A 389 21.88 -6.33 -22.25
C GLN A 389 22.42 -6.64 -23.66
N PRO A 390 22.26 -7.88 -24.18
CA PRO A 390 22.59 -8.21 -25.56
C PRO A 390 21.80 -7.35 -26.54
N ILE A 391 22.46 -6.76 -27.54
CA ILE A 391 21.80 -5.90 -28.54
C ILE A 391 21.11 -6.81 -29.57
N ARG A 392 19.78 -6.87 -29.51
CA ARG A 392 18.95 -7.65 -30.45
C ARG A 392 18.50 -6.86 -31.68
N SER A 393 18.50 -5.54 -31.60
CA SER A 393 18.11 -4.64 -32.70
C SER A 393 18.83 -3.30 -32.59
N LYS A 394 19.13 -2.69 -33.74
CA LYS A 394 19.73 -1.36 -33.89
C LYS A 394 18.83 -0.55 -34.83
N LEU A 395 18.25 0.54 -34.31
CA LEU A 395 17.30 1.40 -35.02
C LEU A 395 17.98 2.74 -35.30
N ARG A 396 18.01 3.12 -36.58
CA ARG A 396 18.53 4.43 -36.99
C ARG A 396 17.46 5.49 -36.79
N LEU A 397 17.83 6.59 -36.14
CA LEU A 397 16.96 7.74 -35.93
C LEU A 397 17.29 8.78 -37.00
N TYR A 398 16.26 9.30 -37.65
CA TYR A 398 16.38 10.45 -38.54
C TYR A 398 15.84 11.65 -37.79
N SER A 399 16.66 12.67 -37.58
CA SER A 399 16.21 13.95 -37.03
C SER A 399 15.27 14.60 -38.04
N GLY A 400 14.06 14.92 -37.61
CA GLY A 400 13.13 15.79 -38.37
C GLY A 400 13.52 17.25 -38.27
#